data_AF-F0NBA1-F1
#
_entry.id   AF-F0NBA1-F1
#
_cell.length_a   1.000
_cell.length_b   1.000
_cell.length_c   1.000
_cell.angle_alpha   90.00
_cell.angle_beta   90.00
_cell.angle_gamma   90.00
#
_symmetry.space_group_name_H-M   'P 1'
#
loop_
_entity.id
_entity.type
_entity.pdbx_description
1 polymer ?
#
loop_
_entity_poly.entity_id
_entity_poly.type
_entity_poly.pdbx_seq_one_letter_code
_entity_poly.pdbx_strand_id
1 'polypeptide(L)'
;MSINKEKLGVDKVIRNSLDYCDLYIIQKGDKVFLLYLFEREKYYYFKIMPEIIGKWEDCENVLYTAIGLFGFVNKQDELEQKIREKMEALIKNVNT
;
A
#
# COMPACT_ATOMS: atom_id res chain seq x y z
N MET A 1 -8.62 3.48 -10.50
CA MET A 1 -8.32 2.03 -10.53
C MET A 1 -8.90 1.35 -9.29
N SER A 2 -9.14 0.03 -9.31
CA SER A 2 -9.58 -0.72 -8.12
C SER A 2 -8.65 -1.88 -7.83
N ILE A 3 -8.14 -1.95 -6.60
CA ILE A 3 -7.33 -3.05 -6.09
C ILE A 3 -8.27 -4.18 -5.63
N ASN A 4 -8.06 -5.41 -6.10
CA ASN A 4 -8.88 -6.55 -5.74
C ASN A 4 -8.36 -7.27 -4.48
N LYS A 5 -9.20 -7.36 -3.45
CA LYS A 5 -8.89 -8.01 -2.17
C LYS A 5 -8.58 -9.51 -2.30
N GLU A 6 -9.23 -10.23 -3.22
CA GLU A 6 -9.06 -11.68 -3.41
C GLU A 6 -7.67 -11.97 -4.00
N LYS A 7 -7.21 -11.14 -4.94
CA LYS A 7 -5.87 -11.28 -5.54
C LYS A 7 -4.74 -10.97 -4.55
N LEU A 8 -4.99 -10.06 -3.62
CA LEU A 8 -4.09 -9.74 -2.51
C LEU A 8 -4.13 -10.80 -1.40
N GLY A 9 -5.19 -11.60 -1.32
CA GLY A 9 -5.43 -12.52 -0.21
C GLY A 9 -5.60 -11.79 1.13
N VAL A 10 -6.51 -10.80 1.14
CA VAL A 10 -6.82 -9.92 2.28
C VAL A 10 -8.33 -9.85 2.52
N ASP A 11 -8.75 -9.52 3.74
CA ASP A 11 -10.15 -9.55 4.15
C ASP A 11 -10.92 -8.33 3.63
N LYS A 12 -10.26 -7.17 3.66
CA LYS A 12 -10.87 -5.88 3.33
C LYS A 12 -9.87 -4.94 2.65
N VAL A 13 -10.38 -4.17 1.69
CA VAL A 13 -9.69 -3.04 1.07
C VAL A 13 -10.66 -1.87 1.04
N ILE A 14 -10.26 -0.73 1.59
CA ILE A 14 -11.02 0.54 1.56
C ILE A 14 -10.17 1.54 0.79
N ARG A 15 -10.77 2.24 -0.17
CA ARG A 15 -10.10 3.29 -0.94
C ARG A 15 -10.57 4.67 -0.48
N ASN A 16 -9.61 5.55 -0.23
CA ASN A 16 -9.80 6.98 -0.02
C ASN A 16 -8.98 7.72 -1.07
N SER A 17 -9.61 8.57 -1.86
CA SER A 17 -8.90 9.40 -2.84
C SER A 17 -8.39 10.65 -2.14
N LEU A 18 -7.11 10.97 -2.32
CA LEU A 18 -6.46 12.18 -1.83
C LEU A 18 -6.00 13.02 -3.03
N ASP A 19 -5.56 14.25 -2.80
CA ASP A 19 -5.27 15.21 -3.88
C ASP A 19 -4.25 14.71 -4.92
N TYR A 20 -3.22 13.97 -4.48
CA TYR A 20 -2.09 13.55 -5.32
C TYR A 20 -1.90 12.02 -5.42
N CYS A 21 -2.66 11.24 -4.65
CA CYS A 21 -2.53 9.80 -4.56
C CYS A 21 -3.83 9.17 -4.05
N ASP A 22 -3.97 7.86 -4.21
CA ASP A 22 -5.03 7.10 -3.54
C ASP A 22 -4.45 6.40 -2.31
N LEU A 23 -5.13 6.55 -1.17
CA LEU A 23 -4.87 5.77 0.04
C LEU A 23 -5.78 4.54 0.08
N TYR A 24 -5.18 3.37 0.16
CA TYR A 24 -5.87 2.11 0.40
C TYR A 24 -5.57 1.61 1.82
N ILE A 25 -6.63 1.37 2.58
CA ILE A 25 -6.56 0.70 3.88
C ILE A 25 -6.82 -0.78 3.64
N ILE A 26 -5.82 -1.61 3.90
CA ILE A 26 -5.83 -3.04 3.61
C ILE A 26 -5.79 -3.80 4.93
N GLN A 27 -6.77 -4.67 5.17
CA GLN A 27 -6.87 -5.49 6.38
C GLN A 27 -6.63 -6.97 6.06
N LYS A 28 -5.71 -7.60 6.80
CA LYS A 28 -5.44 -9.05 6.75
C LYS A 28 -5.30 -9.60 8.17
N GLY A 29 -6.35 -10.29 8.64
CA GLY A 29 -6.50 -10.70 10.03
C GLY A 29 -6.57 -9.50 10.96
N ASP A 30 -5.68 -9.49 11.93
CA ASP A 30 -5.45 -8.42 12.91
C ASP A 30 -4.54 -7.29 12.38
N LYS A 31 -3.93 -7.46 11.21
CA LYS A 31 -2.98 -6.50 10.63
C LYS A 31 -3.69 -5.54 9.69
N VAL A 32 -3.39 -4.25 9.85
CA VAL A 32 -3.83 -3.18 8.96
C VAL A 32 -2.61 -2.56 8.29
N PHE A 33 -2.71 -2.36 6.98
CA PHE A 33 -1.70 -1.70 6.15
C PHE A 33 -2.29 -0.46 5.48
N LEU A 34 -1.47 0.57 5.42
CA LEU A 34 -1.74 1.79 4.66
C LEU A 34 -0.92 1.72 3.37
N LEU A 35 -1.60 1.73 2.23
CA LEU A 35 -1.00 1.72 0.91
C LEU A 35 -1.31 3.05 0.19
N TYR A 36 -0.28 3.84 -0.02
CA TYR A 36 -0.36 5.09 -0.77
C TYR A 36 0.08 4.81 -2.20
N LEU A 37 -0.85 4.91 -3.14
CA LEU A 37 -0.66 4.58 -4.54
C LEU A 37 -0.63 5.84 -5.38
N PHE A 38 0.43 5.99 -6.15
CA PHE A 38 0.66 7.10 -7.05
C PHE A 38 0.64 6.58 -8.49
N GLU A 39 -0.35 7.03 -9.25
CA GLU A 39 -0.50 6.72 -10.66
C GLU A 39 0.14 7.83 -11.50
N ARG A 40 1.06 7.44 -12.39
CA ARG A 40 1.64 8.29 -13.43
C ARG A 40 1.43 7.61 -14.77
N GLU A 41 1.38 8.37 -15.86
CA GLU A 41 0.92 7.93 -17.19
C GLU A 41 1.43 6.55 -17.66
N LYS A 42 2.63 6.12 -17.24
CA LYS A 42 3.28 4.89 -17.69
C LYS A 42 3.80 3.99 -16.57
N TYR A 43 3.62 4.37 -15.31
CA TYR A 43 4.11 3.59 -14.19
C TYR A 43 3.32 3.88 -12.92
N TYR A 44 3.28 2.89 -12.06
CA TYR A 44 2.70 3.00 -10.73
C TYR A 44 3.83 2.89 -9.73
N TYR A 45 3.82 3.76 -8.75
CA TYR A 45 4.64 3.56 -7.56
C TYR A 45 3.76 3.69 -6.34
N PHE A 46 4.16 3.00 -5.28
CA PHE A 46 3.42 3.01 -4.05
C PHE A 46 4.34 2.88 -2.86
N LYS A 47 3.82 3.28 -1.71
CA LYS A 47 4.39 2.96 -0.42
C LYS A 47 3.37 2.22 0.42
N ILE A 48 3.76 1.07 0.95
CA ILE A 48 2.97 0.30 1.89
C ILE A 48 3.64 0.29 3.25
N MET A 49 2.87 0.54 4.30
CA MET A 49 3.35 0.55 5.67
C MET A 49 2.32 -0.05 6.62
N PRO A 50 2.72 -0.58 7.79
CA PRO A 50 1.76 -0.90 8.84
C PRO A 50 1.01 0.36 9.29
N GLU A 51 -0.22 0.18 9.78
CA GLU A 51 -0.91 1.25 10.49
C GLU A 51 -0.10 1.69 11.71
N ILE A 52 0.00 3.00 11.90
CA ILE A 52 0.56 3.61 13.10
C ILE A 52 -0.55 4.43 13.74
N ILE A 53 -1.00 3.99 14.92
CA ILE A 53 -2.10 4.63 15.64
C ILE A 53 -1.76 6.11 15.87
N GLY A 54 -2.68 6.99 15.48
CA GLY A 54 -2.53 8.44 15.62
C GLY A 54 -1.68 9.10 14.54
N LYS A 55 -1.19 8.37 13.54
CA LYS A 55 -0.39 8.92 12.44
C LYS A 55 -0.99 8.56 11.08
N TRP A 56 -1.67 9.55 10.50
CA TRP A 56 -2.12 9.53 9.10
C TRP A 56 -1.36 10.63 8.38
N GLU A 57 -0.69 10.29 7.28
CA GLU A 57 0.11 11.23 6.51
C GLU A 57 -0.61 11.56 5.20
N ASP A 58 -0.45 12.77 4.71
CA ASP A 58 -0.82 13.10 3.33
C ASP A 58 0.14 12.44 2.33
N CYS A 59 -0.17 12.60 1.04
CA CYS A 59 0.60 12.00 -0.04
C CYS A 59 2.05 12.49 -0.13
N GLU A 60 2.38 13.71 0.30
CA GLU A 60 3.75 14.21 0.22
C GLU A 60 4.57 13.72 1.40
N ASN A 61 4.02 13.86 2.60
CA ASN A 61 4.67 13.45 3.85
C ASN A 61 4.98 11.95 3.86
N VAL A 62 4.09 11.13 3.28
CA VAL A 62 4.32 9.69 3.19
C VAL A 62 5.57 9.33 2.39
N LEU A 63 6.05 10.17 1.47
CA LEU A 63 7.27 9.88 0.72
C LEU A 63 8.52 10.01 1.61
N TYR A 64 8.45 10.83 2.65
CA TYR A 64 9.57 11.13 3.54
C TYR A 64 9.58 10.30 4.83
N THR A 65 8.51 9.58 5.17
CA THR A 65 8.51 8.67 6.33
C THR A 65 9.58 7.60 6.19
N ALA A 66 10.32 7.31 7.25
CA ALA A 66 11.27 6.19 7.25
C ALA A 66 10.60 4.80 7.30
N ILE A 67 9.31 4.74 7.65
CA ILE A 67 8.57 3.48 7.86
C ILE A 67 7.87 3.06 6.57
N GLY A 68 7.90 1.76 6.28
CA GLY A 68 7.24 1.16 5.13
C GLY A 68 8.18 0.77 4.00
N LEU A 69 7.62 0.22 2.93
CA LEU A 69 8.34 -0.25 1.77
C LEU A 69 7.77 0.38 0.50
N PHE A 70 8.68 0.81 -0.38
CA PHE A 70 8.32 1.23 -1.73
C PHE A 70 8.18 0.04 -2.69
N GLY A 71 7.27 0.19 -3.65
CA GLY A 71 7.13 -0.65 -4.82
C GLY A 71 6.95 0.20 -6.08
N PHE A 72 7.47 -0.31 -7.19
CA PHE A 72 7.44 0.33 -8.50
C PHE A 72 7.08 -0.73 -9.54
N VAL A 73 6.13 -0.43 -10.42
CA VAL A 73 5.71 -1.29 -11.53
C VAL A 73 5.43 -0.45 -12.76
N ASN A 74 5.77 -0.98 -13.94
CA ASN A 74 5.53 -0.29 -15.22
C ASN A 74 4.21 -0.72 -15.87
N LYS A 75 3.58 -1.77 -15.35
CA LYS A 75 2.32 -2.29 -15.85
C LYS A 75 1.35 -2.54 -14.71
N GLN A 76 0.07 -2.38 -15.02
CA GLN A 76 -1.01 -2.48 -14.05
C GLN A 76 -1.23 -3.92 -13.55
N ASP A 77 -1.04 -4.91 -14.42
CA ASP A 77 -1.18 -6.34 -14.11
C ASP A 77 -0.15 -6.82 -13.06
N GLU A 78 1.01 -6.16 -12.98
CA GLU A 78 2.07 -6.46 -12.00
C GLU A 78 1.81 -5.82 -10.62
N LEU A 79 0.91 -4.82 -10.54
CA LEU A 79 0.74 -3.99 -9.34
C LEU A 79 0.28 -4.79 -8.12
N GLU A 80 -0.77 -5.59 -8.26
CA GLU A 80 -1.36 -6.35 -7.15
C GLU A 80 -0.38 -7.42 -6.63
N GLN A 81 0.36 -8.07 -7.54
CA GLN A 81 1.43 -8.98 -7.16
C GLN A 81 2.52 -8.24 -6.37
N LYS A 82 2.95 -7.06 -6.85
CA LYS A 82 4.00 -6.29 -6.19
C LYS A 82 3.59 -5.81 -4.80
N ILE A 83 2.34 -5.37 -4.64
CA ILE A 83 1.78 -4.99 -3.34
C ILE A 83 1.81 -6.19 -2.40
N ARG A 84 1.37 -7.37 -2.86
CA ARG A 84 1.39 -8.60 -2.05
C ARG A 84 2.80 -8.96 -1.59
N GLU A 85 3.78 -8.93 -2.48
CA GLU A 85 5.19 -9.17 -2.15
C GLU A 85 5.69 -8.25 -1.01
N LYS A 86 5.37 -6.96 -1.09
CA LYS A 86 5.80 -5.97 -0.08
C LYS A 86 5.05 -6.11 1.24
N MET A 87 3.76 -6.42 1.19
CA MET A 87 2.96 -6.70 2.38
C MET A 87 3.49 -7.95 3.13
N GLU A 88 3.81 -9.02 2.41
CA GLU A 88 4.40 -10.24 2.99
C GLU A 88 5.78 -9.98 3.61
N ALA A 89 6.61 -9.13 2.97
CA ALA A 89 7.88 -8.73 3.53
C ALA A 89 7.72 -7.95 4.85
N LEU A 90 6.76 -7.03 4.94
CA LEU A 90 6.43 -6.34 6.19
C LEU A 90 5.98 -7.31 7.29
N ILE A 91 5.14 -8.29 6.95
CA ILE A 91 4.65 -9.30 7.91
C ILE A 91 5.80 -10.12 8.50
N LYS A 92 6.77 -10.53 7.66
CA LYS A 92 7.92 -11.31 8.11
C LYS A 92 8.84 -10.50 9.02
N ASN A 93 9.13 -9.26 8.66
CA ASN A 93 10.09 -8.42 9.40
C ASN A 93 9.55 -7.92 10.75
N VAL A 94 8.23 -7.84 10.95
CA VAL A 94 7.62 -7.46 12.25
C VAL A 94 7.64 -8.63 13.25
N ASN A 95 7.74 -9.87 12.79
CA ASN A 95 7.74 -11.07 13.63
C ASN A 95 9.16 -11.54 14.04
N THR A 96 10.18 -10.68 13.89
CA THR A 96 11.58 -10.97 14.29
C THR A 96 12.00 -10.01 15.40
#